data_AF-A0A9J6D0G5-F1
#
_entry.id   AF-A0A9J6D0G5-F1
#
_cell.length_a   1.000
_cell.length_b   1.000
_cell.length_c   1.000
_cell.angle_alpha   90.00
_cell.angle_beta   90.00
_cell.angle_gamma   90.00
#
_symmetry.space_group_name_H-M   'P 1'
#
loop_
_entity.id
_entity.type
_entity.pdbx_description
1 polymer ?
#
loop_
_entity_poly.entity_id
_entity_poly.type
_entity_poly.pdbx_seq_one_letter_code
_entity_poly.pdbx_strand_id
1 'polypeptide(L)'
;MAHRTITFIKAPLYNGVGRYVCQLQRLTLTFCKTHGSSRFMREYIERDLVNFARDNPGVVVYLKPRRHRDPYIVAEYLNGQRDMMRVNYIPANELVKWVDHFRTRSGEPIARINKYHRTEHPSIQGR
;
A
#
# COMPACT_ATOMS: atom_id res chain seq x y z
N MET A 1 -17.63 -11.58 14.71
CA MET A 1 -16.89 -11.35 15.96
C MET A 1 -15.54 -10.74 15.61
N ALA A 2 -15.31 -9.45 15.88
CA ALA A 2 -14.03 -8.82 15.62
C ALA A 2 -13.04 -9.23 16.72
N HIS A 3 -12.18 -10.20 16.44
CA HIS A 3 -11.02 -10.43 17.30
C HIS A 3 -10.19 -9.15 17.29
N ARG A 4 -10.18 -8.43 18.41
CA ARG A 4 -9.23 -7.34 18.67
C ARG A 4 -7.84 -7.98 18.83
N THR A 5 -7.23 -8.39 17.73
CA THR A 5 -5.85 -8.88 17.72
C THR A 5 -4.94 -7.69 18.04
N ILE A 6 -4.37 -7.72 19.23
CA ILE A 6 -3.32 -6.78 19.63
C ILE A 6 -2.03 -7.27 18.98
N THR A 7 -1.30 -6.38 18.32
CA THR A 7 -0.01 -6.71 17.68
C THR A 7 1.14 -5.93 18.33
N PHE A 8 2.36 -6.41 18.12
CA PHE A 8 3.59 -5.71 18.48
C PHE A 8 4.25 -5.14 17.22
N ILE A 9 4.92 -3.99 17.36
CA ILE A 9 5.64 -3.40 16.22
C ILE A 9 6.73 -4.36 15.77
N LYS A 10 6.81 -4.59 14.46
CA LYS A 10 7.86 -5.40 13.83
C LYS A 10 8.20 -4.83 12.47
N ALA A 11 9.48 -4.86 12.12
CA ALA A 11 9.94 -4.62 10.75
C ALA A 11 9.96 -5.96 10.00
N PRO A 12 9.45 -6.03 8.76
CA PRO A 12 9.52 -7.24 7.96
C PRO A 12 10.99 -7.57 7.67
N LEU A 13 11.42 -8.79 7.97
CA LEU A 13 12.79 -9.29 7.73
C LEU A 13 13.90 -8.31 8.16
N TYR A 14 13.74 -7.63 9.30
CA TYR A 14 14.70 -6.63 9.82
C TYR A 14 15.05 -5.52 8.80
N ASN A 15 14.07 -5.13 7.98
CA ASN A 15 14.21 -4.05 6.99
C ASN A 15 14.79 -2.77 7.63
N GLY A 16 15.84 -2.23 7.02
CA GLY A 16 16.54 -1.03 7.51
C GLY A 16 17.79 -1.29 8.37
N VAL A 17 18.05 -2.53 8.84
CA VAL A 17 19.32 -2.84 9.56
C VAL A 17 20.50 -2.95 8.59
N GLY A 18 20.33 -3.71 7.51
CA GLY A 18 21.35 -3.84 6.45
C GLY A 18 21.08 -2.93 5.27
N ARG A 19 19.90 -3.09 4.65
CA ARG A 19 19.40 -2.21 3.58
C ARG A 19 17.90 -2.03 3.70
N TYR A 20 17.39 -0.98 3.07
CA TYR A 20 15.97 -0.79 2.88
C TYR A 20 15.48 -1.53 1.63
N VAL A 21 14.34 -2.23 1.76
CA VAL A 21 13.59 -2.84 0.66
C VAL A 21 12.13 -2.37 0.76
N CYS A 22 11.61 -1.77 -0.31
CA CYS A 22 10.19 -1.42 -0.41
C CYS A 22 9.35 -2.70 -0.35
N GLN A 23 8.29 -2.70 0.46
CA GLN A 23 7.48 -3.89 0.68
C GLN A 23 6.35 -4.04 -0.33
N LEU A 24 5.92 -2.96 -0.96
CA LEU A 24 4.95 -3.00 -2.05
C LEU A 24 5.63 -3.64 -3.27
N GLN A 25 5.09 -4.77 -3.75
CA GLN A 25 5.60 -5.45 -4.94
C GLN A 25 4.74 -5.19 -6.18
N ARG A 26 3.42 -5.07 -6.00
CA ARG A 26 2.48 -4.92 -7.12
C ARG A 26 1.36 -3.97 -6.77
N LEU A 27 1.03 -3.09 -7.72
CA LEU A 27 -0.12 -2.21 -7.66
C LEU A 27 -1.03 -2.49 -8.86
N THR A 28 -2.28 -2.85 -8.63
CA THR A 28 -3.27 -3.05 -9.70
C THR A 28 -4.35 -1.99 -9.61
N LEU A 29 -4.49 -1.19 -10.66
CA LEU A 29 -5.51 -0.15 -10.80
C LEU A 29 -6.63 -0.68 -11.69
N THR A 30 -7.81 -0.88 -11.11
CA THR A 30 -9.02 -1.24 -11.86
C THR A 30 -9.87 0.00 -12.08
N PHE A 31 -10.33 0.23 -13.30
CA PHE A 31 -11.11 1.41 -13.66
C PHE A 31 -12.01 1.18 -14.88
N CYS A 32 -13.07 1.96 -15.03
CA CYS A 32 -13.87 1.98 -16.25
C CYS A 32 -13.40 3.09 -17.20
N LYS A 33 -13.39 2.80 -18.51
CA LYS A 33 -12.99 3.77 -19.54
C LYS A 33 -13.99 4.91 -19.72
N THR A 34 -15.28 4.67 -19.47
CA THR A 34 -16.36 5.61 -19.79
C THR A 34 -17.14 6.09 -18.56
N HIS A 35 -17.24 5.28 -17.51
CA HIS A 35 -18.09 5.60 -16.36
C HIS A 35 -17.54 6.77 -15.53
N GLY A 36 -18.44 7.64 -15.06
CA GLY A 36 -18.11 8.86 -14.32
C GLY A 36 -17.36 8.60 -13.00
N SER A 37 -17.70 7.52 -12.28
CA SER A 37 -17.03 7.16 -11.01
C SER A 37 -15.53 6.91 -11.17
N SER A 38 -15.07 6.53 -12.37
CA SER A 38 -13.66 6.29 -12.72
C SER A 38 -12.96 7.51 -13.35
N ARG A 39 -13.60 8.69 -13.40
CA ARG A 39 -13.02 9.90 -14.04
C ARG A 39 -11.65 10.25 -13.46
N PHE A 40 -11.56 10.40 -12.15
CA PHE A 40 -10.32 10.83 -11.50
C PHE A 40 -9.22 9.77 -11.50
N MET A 41 -9.58 8.48 -11.50
CA MET A 41 -8.61 7.41 -11.69
C MET A 41 -7.97 7.48 -13.09
N ARG A 42 -8.75 7.77 -14.13
CA ARG A 42 -8.20 7.98 -15.49
C ARG A 42 -7.27 9.19 -15.53
N GLU A 43 -7.68 10.29 -14.91
CA GLU A 43 -6.84 11.49 -14.81
C GLU A 43 -5.50 11.20 -14.11
N TYR A 44 -5.52 10.47 -13.00
CA TYR A 44 -4.29 10.04 -12.30
C TYR A 44 -3.40 9.14 -13.19
N ILE A 45 -4.01 8.20 -13.93
CA ILE A 45 -3.30 7.32 -14.87
C ILE A 45 -2.59 8.12 -15.97
N GLU A 46 -3.25 9.15 -16.50
CA GLU A 46 -2.72 9.97 -17.59
C GLU A 46 -1.61 10.93 -17.12
N ARG A 47 -1.73 11.49 -15.91
CA ARG A 47 -0.85 12.56 -15.42
C ARG A 47 0.31 12.07 -14.57
N ASP A 48 0.05 11.16 -13.63
CA ASP A 48 0.94 10.91 -12.49
C ASP A 48 1.53 9.49 -12.46
N LEU A 49 0.82 8.50 -13.01
CA LEU A 49 1.18 7.09 -12.88
C LEU A 49 2.55 6.75 -13.46
N VAL A 50 2.90 7.33 -14.61
CA VAL A 50 4.17 7.05 -15.28
C VAL A 50 5.34 7.55 -14.44
N ASN A 51 5.19 8.72 -13.80
CA ASN A 51 6.21 9.25 -12.89
C ASN A 51 6.35 8.36 -11.65
N PHE A 52 5.23 7.95 -11.06
CA PHE A 52 5.24 6.99 -9.95
C PHE A 52 5.99 5.70 -10.30
N ALA A 53 5.73 5.11 -11.48
CA ALA A 53 6.40 3.89 -11.90
C ALA A 53 7.91 4.10 -12.16
N ARG A 54 8.30 5.27 -12.69
CA ARG A 54 9.71 5.63 -12.89
C ARG A 54 10.45 5.77 -11.57
N ASP A 55 9.82 6.42 -10.59
CA ASP A 55 10.41 6.66 -9.26
C ASP A 55 10.46 5.39 -8.40
N ASN A 56 9.63 4.38 -8.74
CA ASN A 56 9.49 3.13 -7.99
C ASN A 56 9.71 1.91 -8.88
N PRO A 57 10.92 1.70 -9.44
CA PRO A 57 11.19 0.63 -10.40
C PRO A 57 11.03 -0.78 -9.82
N GLY A 58 11.03 -0.92 -8.49
CA GLY A 58 10.76 -2.19 -7.80
C GLY A 58 9.28 -2.56 -7.71
N VAL A 59 8.35 -1.67 -8.06
CA VAL A 59 6.91 -1.88 -7.98
C VAL A 59 6.35 -2.15 -9.37
N VAL A 60 5.71 -3.32 -9.56
CA VAL A 60 5.04 -3.63 -10.82
C VAL A 60 3.63 -3.04 -10.82
N VAL A 61 3.32 -2.24 -11.84
CA VAL A 61 2.00 -1.57 -11.96
C VAL A 61 1.18 -2.23 -13.07
N TYR A 62 -0.06 -2.60 -12.77
CA TYR A 62 -1.03 -3.13 -13.73
C TYR A 62 -2.23 -2.21 -13.88
N LEU A 63 -2.62 -1.99 -15.14
CA LEU A 63 -3.85 -1.30 -15.50
C LEU A 63 -4.90 -2.32 -15.97
N LYS A 64 -6.04 -2.39 -15.28
CA LYS A 64 -7.12 -3.33 -15.58
C LYS A 64 -8.42 -2.59 -15.91
N PRO A 65 -8.64 -2.22 -17.17
CA PRO A 65 -9.91 -1.61 -17.57
C PRO A 65 -11.07 -2.62 -17.41
N ARG A 66 -12.14 -2.22 -16.72
CA ARG A 66 -13.35 -3.02 -16.48
C ARG A 66 -14.58 -2.17 -16.75
N ARG A 67 -15.45 -2.62 -17.67
CA ARG A 67 -16.69 -1.92 -18.01
C ARG A 67 -17.69 -2.00 -16.84
N HIS A 68 -18.43 -0.91 -16.61
CA HIS A 68 -19.50 -0.81 -15.60
C HIS A 68 -19.08 -1.27 -14.18
N ARG A 69 -17.83 -0.97 -13.81
CA ARG A 69 -17.29 -1.24 -12.47
C ARG A 69 -16.67 0.02 -11.91
N ASP A 70 -16.86 0.15 -10.61
CA ASP A 70 -16.25 1.19 -9.79
C ASP A 70 -14.74 1.00 -9.70
N PRO A 71 -13.98 2.11 -9.64
CA PRO A 71 -12.53 2.03 -9.57
C PRO A 71 -12.07 1.55 -8.19
N TYR A 72 -11.01 0.76 -8.20
CA TYR A 72 -10.34 0.34 -6.97
C TYR A 72 -8.86 0.06 -7.21
N ILE A 73 -8.10 0.18 -6.13
CA ILE A 73 -6.67 -0.09 -6.05
C ILE A 73 -6.47 -1.38 -5.27
N VAL A 74 -5.53 -2.19 -5.75
CA VAL A 74 -5.04 -3.37 -5.04
C VAL A 74 -3.55 -3.24 -4.87
N ALA A 75 -3.09 -3.30 -3.63
CA ALA A 75 -1.68 -3.30 -3.26
C ALA A 75 -1.31 -4.69 -2.72
N GLU A 76 -0.32 -5.33 -3.32
CA GLU A 76 0.21 -6.62 -2.88
C GLU A 76 1.63 -6.42 -2.35
N TYR A 77 1.92 -7.02 -1.20
CA TYR A 77 3.19 -6.85 -0.49
C TYR A 77 4.02 -8.14 -0.49
N LEU A 78 5.32 -8.01 -0.21
CA LEU A 78 6.27 -9.14 -0.21
C LEU A 78 5.94 -10.23 0.82
N ASN A 79 5.24 -9.88 1.90
CA ASN A 79 4.77 -10.85 2.90
C ASN A 79 3.54 -11.66 2.45
N GLY A 80 3.07 -11.47 1.20
CA GLY A 80 1.90 -12.13 0.63
C GLY A 80 0.56 -11.50 1.01
N GLN A 81 0.55 -10.46 1.85
CA GLN A 81 -0.68 -9.74 2.20
C GLN A 81 -1.11 -8.80 1.08
N ARG A 82 -2.40 -8.45 1.12
CA ARG A 82 -3.02 -7.59 0.13
C ARG A 82 -3.95 -6.58 0.80
N ASP A 83 -3.78 -5.32 0.44
CA ASP A 83 -4.73 -4.25 0.76
C ASP A 83 -5.56 -3.90 -0.48
N MET A 84 -6.82 -3.54 -0.27
CA MET A 84 -7.72 -3.09 -1.33
C MET A 84 -8.51 -1.88 -0.88
N MET A 85 -8.61 -0.88 -1.76
CA MET A 85 -9.38 0.33 -1.51
C MET A 85 -10.21 0.70 -2.74
N ARG A 86 -11.51 0.94 -2.54
CA ARG A 86 -12.37 1.56 -3.55
C ARG A 86 -12.10 3.05 -3.58
N VAL A 87 -12.07 3.64 -4.77
CA VAL A 87 -11.67 5.04 -4.96
C VAL A 87 -12.66 5.82 -5.83
N ASN A 88 -13.95 5.57 -5.59
CA ASN A 88 -15.04 6.21 -6.31
C ASN A 88 -15.04 7.71 -6.01
N TYR A 89 -15.01 8.55 -7.04
CA TYR A 89 -15.07 10.02 -6.90
C TYR A 89 -13.94 10.63 -6.06
N ILE A 90 -12.83 9.90 -5.83
CA ILE A 90 -11.64 10.43 -5.16
C ILE A 90 -10.81 11.22 -6.19
N PRO A 91 -10.54 12.52 -5.96
CA PRO A 91 -9.75 13.35 -6.85
C PRO A 91 -8.32 12.82 -7.12
N ALA A 92 -7.75 13.11 -8.29
CA ALA A 92 -6.45 12.59 -8.70
C ALA A 92 -5.30 12.98 -7.75
N ASN A 93 -5.31 14.20 -7.21
CA ASN A 93 -4.33 14.67 -6.23
C ASN A 93 -4.41 13.90 -4.89
N GLU A 94 -5.60 13.41 -4.52
CA GLU A 94 -5.77 12.55 -3.34
C GLU A 94 -5.35 11.11 -3.65
N LEU A 95 -5.58 10.63 -4.88
CA LEU A 95 -5.08 9.32 -5.33
C LEU A 95 -3.56 9.22 -5.23
N VAL A 96 -2.82 10.29 -5.53
CA VAL A 96 -1.36 10.33 -5.32
C VAL A 96 -1.00 10.01 -3.87
N LYS A 97 -1.71 10.60 -2.91
CA LYS A 97 -1.49 10.35 -1.48
C LYS A 97 -1.84 8.93 -1.07
N TRP A 98 -2.93 8.38 -1.62
CA TRP A 98 -3.33 7.00 -1.34
C TRP A 98 -2.36 5.99 -1.93
N VAL A 99 -1.85 6.23 -3.14
CA VAL A 99 -0.82 5.38 -3.75
C VAL A 99 0.49 5.45 -2.95
N ASP A 100 0.89 6.63 -2.50
CA ASP A 100 2.06 6.78 -1.62
C ASP A 100 1.86 6.11 -0.25
N HIS A 101 0.64 6.16 0.29
CA HIS A 101 0.27 5.41 1.48
C HIS A 101 0.48 3.90 1.26
N PHE A 102 -0.02 3.32 0.17
CA PHE A 102 0.23 1.90 -0.13
C PHE A 102 1.72 1.59 -0.31
N ARG A 103 2.48 2.48 -0.95
CA ARG A 103 3.93 2.31 -1.16
C ARG A 103 4.71 2.26 0.16
N THR A 104 4.33 3.08 1.13
CA THR A 104 5.05 3.23 2.42
C THR A 104 4.64 2.18 3.46
N ARG A 105 3.58 1.42 3.21
CA ARG A 105 3.09 0.36 4.10
C ARG A 105 3.94 -0.92 3.98
N SER A 106 3.94 -1.72 5.04
CA SER A 106 4.67 -3.00 5.11
C SER A 106 3.85 -4.23 4.70
N GLY A 107 2.54 -4.07 4.51
CA GLY A 107 1.60 -5.18 4.36
C GLY A 107 1.21 -5.87 5.66
N GLU A 108 1.65 -5.38 6.83
CA GLU A 108 1.17 -5.91 8.11
C GLU A 108 -0.29 -5.46 8.38
N PRO A 109 -1.14 -6.35 8.93
CA PRO A 109 -2.53 -6.03 9.24
C PRO A 109 -2.66 -4.76 10.10
N ILE A 110 -3.65 -3.93 9.78
CA ILE A 110 -3.97 -2.74 10.58
C ILE A 110 -4.63 -3.21 11.87
N ALA A 111 -3.85 -3.23 12.94
CA ALA A 111 -4.24 -3.72 14.25
C ALA A 111 -3.75 -2.78 15.35
N ARG A 112 -4.36 -2.86 16.53
CA ARG A 112 -3.92 -2.05 17.68
C ARG A 112 -2.51 -2.49 18.09
N ILE A 113 -1.57 -1.54 18.06
CA ILE A 113 -0.22 -1.75 18.54
C ILE A 113 -0.21 -1.68 20.08
N ASN A 114 0.44 -2.65 20.73
CA ASN A 114 0.54 -2.69 22.18
C ASN A 114 1.62 -1.75 22.74
N LYS A 115 2.82 -1.82 22.17
CA LYS A 115 4.00 -1.05 22.57
C LYS A 115 4.62 -0.41 21.34
N TYR A 116 5.00 0.86 21.46
CA TYR A 116 5.60 1.64 20.38
C TYR A 116 7.12 1.43 20.21
N HIS A 117 7.70 0.49 20.96
CA HIS A 117 9.10 0.09 20.87
C HIS A 117 9.21 -1.44 20.88
N ARG A 118 10.25 -1.95 20.23
CA ARG A 118 10.63 -3.36 20.27
C ARG A 118 12.15 -3.47 20.25
N THR A 119 12.71 -4.31 21.10
CA THR A 119 14.11 -4.72 21.08
C THR A 119 14.17 -6.23 21.35
N GLU A 120 15.06 -6.93 20.64
CA GLU A 120 15.38 -8.34 20.93
C GLU A 120 16.42 -8.46 22.06
N HIS A 121 17.06 -7.35 22.42
CA HIS A 121 18.09 -7.27 23.46
C HIS A 121 17.65 -6.26 24.54
N PRO A 122 16.82 -6.67 25.52
CA PRO A 122 16.21 -5.74 26.49
C PRO A 122 17.14 -5.29 27.62
N SER A 123 18.24 -6.00 27.90
CA SER A 123 19.24 -5.61 28.90
C SER A 123 20.65 -5.87 28.37
N ILE A 124 21.62 -5.08 28.86
CA ILE A 124 23.04 -5.18 28.53
C ILE A 124 23.85 -5.75 29.70
N GLN A 125 23.49 -5.44 30.95
CA GLN A 125 24.31 -5.71 32.15
C GLN A 125 23.69 -6.72 33.12
N GLY A 126 22.62 -7.41 32.72
CA GLY A 126 21.77 -8.17 33.64
C GLY A 126 20.56 -7.36 34.05
N ARG A 127 19.53 -8.05 34.56
CA ARG A 127 18.27 -7.40 34.96
C ARG A 127 18.31 -7.00 36.42
#